data_AF-A0A2W5SB22-F1
#
_entry.id   AF-A0A2W5SB22-F1
#
_cell.length_a   1.000
_cell.length_b   1.000
_cell.length_c   1.000
_cell.angle_alpha   90.00
_cell.angle_beta   90.00
_cell.angle_gamma   90.00
#
_symmetry.space_group_name_H-M   'P 1'
#
loop_
_entity.id
_entity.type
_entity.pdbx_description
1 polymer ?
#
loop_
_entity_poly.entity_id
_entity_poly.type
_entity_poly.pdbx_seq_one_letter_code
_entity_poly.pdbx_strand_id
1 'polypeptide(L)'
;MADEWGPWIEHDGLSFPVPPGEILYVRDKIGREGSGQVQPPDPFAIGDCFIWASLHPLHWHWAIVAYRRLRPKALQNLIDLVENLPVPQEMEPAHG
;
A
#
# COMPACT_ATOMS: atom_id res chain seq x y z
N MET A 1 2.49 6.94 -12.65
CA MET A 1 1.84 5.78 -12.00
C MET A 1 2.73 5.08 -10.97
N ALA A 2 4.07 5.16 -11.03
CA ALA A 2 4.95 4.48 -10.07
C ALA A 2 4.98 5.14 -8.67
N ASP A 3 4.75 6.45 -8.59
CA ASP A 3 4.94 7.22 -7.34
C ASP A 3 3.88 7.06 -6.26
N GLU A 4 2.67 6.62 -6.63
CA GLU A 4 1.55 6.56 -5.69
C GLU A 4 1.55 5.28 -4.85
N TRP A 5 2.38 4.30 -5.19
CA TRP A 5 2.39 3.01 -4.53
C TRP A 5 3.71 2.76 -3.79
N GLY A 6 3.61 2.11 -2.65
CA GLY A 6 4.76 1.62 -1.90
C GLY A 6 5.56 0.54 -2.64
N PRO A 7 6.66 0.08 -2.04
CA PRO A 7 7.39 -1.07 -2.55
C PRO A 7 6.48 -2.31 -2.57
N TRP A 8 6.84 -3.27 -3.41
CA TRP A 8 6.23 -4.59 -3.38
C TRP A 8 6.62 -5.31 -2.09
N ILE A 9 5.63 -5.95 -1.47
CA ILE A 9 5.71 -6.78 -0.29
C ILE A 9 5.29 -8.18 -0.72
N GLU A 10 6.11 -9.17 -0.42
CA GLU A 10 5.78 -10.57 -0.68
C GLU A 10 4.62 -11.02 0.23
N HIS A 11 3.68 -11.75 -0.36
CA HIS A 11 2.53 -12.29 0.35
C HIS A 11 2.85 -13.72 0.80
N ASP A 12 2.80 -13.98 2.10
CA ASP A 12 3.12 -15.27 2.72
C ASP A 12 2.00 -16.32 2.57
N GLY A 13 0.88 -15.94 1.93
CA GLY A 13 -0.28 -16.80 1.74
C GLY A 13 -1.24 -16.81 2.93
N LEU A 14 -0.93 -16.08 4.01
CA LEU A 14 -1.84 -15.90 5.13
C LEU A 14 -2.96 -14.93 4.78
N SER A 15 -4.12 -15.11 5.39
CA SER A 15 -5.31 -14.34 5.02
C SER A 15 -5.25 -12.86 5.45
N PHE A 16 -4.39 -12.47 6.40
CA PHE A 16 -4.50 -11.18 7.11
C PHE A 16 -3.20 -10.33 7.23
N PRO A 17 -2.52 -9.96 6.15
CA PRO A 17 -1.33 -9.11 6.29
C PRO A 17 -1.66 -7.60 6.35
N VAL A 18 -2.91 -7.18 6.06
CA VAL A 18 -3.31 -5.76 6.02
C VAL A 18 -4.73 -5.56 6.59
N PRO A 19 -5.00 -4.50 7.38
CA PRO A 19 -6.34 -4.18 7.87
C PRO A 19 -7.38 -3.94 6.76
N PRO A 20 -8.68 -4.24 7.01
CA PRO A 20 -9.77 -3.86 6.13
C PRO A 20 -9.82 -2.35 5.87
N GLY A 21 -10.23 -1.97 4.66
CA GLY A 21 -10.38 -0.57 4.24
C GLY A 21 -9.17 0.02 3.52
N GLU A 22 -8.01 -0.64 3.57
CA GLU A 22 -6.83 -0.18 2.82
C GLU A 22 -6.94 -0.45 1.32
N ILE A 23 -6.35 0.44 0.51
CA ILE A 23 -6.27 0.25 -0.93
C ILE A 23 -4.92 -0.40 -1.26
N LEU A 24 -4.98 -1.55 -1.90
CA LEU A 24 -3.82 -2.34 -2.30
C LEU A 24 -3.77 -2.48 -3.82
N TYR A 25 -2.56 -2.64 -4.32
CA TYR A 25 -2.27 -3.12 -5.66
C TYR A 25 -1.61 -4.49 -5.52
N VAL A 26 -2.17 -5.52 -6.14
CA VAL A 26 -1.81 -6.92 -5.91
C VAL A 26 -1.33 -7.57 -7.19
N ARG A 27 -0.52 -8.61 -7.05
CA ARG A 27 -0.07 -9.49 -8.12
C ARG A 27 -0.41 -10.94 -7.77
N ASP A 28 -1.05 -11.64 -8.69
CA ASP A 28 -1.35 -13.06 -8.56
C ASP A 28 -0.20 -13.96 -9.06
N LYS A 29 -0.27 -15.24 -8.73
CA LYS A 29 0.72 -16.27 -9.12
C LYS A 29 0.90 -16.46 -10.63
N ILE A 30 -0.03 -16.01 -11.46
CA ILE A 30 0.09 -16.07 -12.93
C ILE A 30 0.49 -14.71 -13.53
N GLY A 31 0.85 -13.73 -12.68
CA GLY A 31 1.35 -12.43 -13.07
C GLY A 31 0.28 -11.38 -13.37
N ARG A 32 -1.01 -11.65 -13.09
CA ARG A 32 -2.06 -10.64 -13.24
C ARG A 32 -1.99 -9.65 -12.10
N GLU A 33 -2.19 -8.37 -12.42
CA GLU A 33 -2.16 -7.28 -11.46
C GLU A 33 -3.52 -6.58 -11.37
N GLY A 34 -3.86 -6.04 -10.20
CA GLY A 34 -5.11 -5.33 -9.98
C GLY A 34 -5.08 -4.48 -8.72
N SER A 35 -6.02 -3.53 -8.60
CA SER A 35 -6.09 -2.60 -7.46
C SER A 35 -7.47 -2.56 -6.82
N GLY A 36 -7.55 -2.31 -5.53
CA GLY A 36 -8.82 -2.07 -4.86
C GLY A 36 -8.71 -2.16 -3.34
N GLN A 37 -9.86 -2.06 -2.70
CA GLN A 37 -9.94 -1.96 -1.24
C GLN A 37 -10.07 -3.33 -0.60
N VAL A 38 -9.28 -3.59 0.45
CA VAL A 38 -9.39 -4.77 1.30
C VAL A 38 -10.76 -4.75 1.98
N GLN A 39 -11.57 -5.77 1.72
CA GLN A 39 -12.85 -5.95 2.40
C GLN A 39 -12.68 -6.85 3.63
N PRO A 40 -13.52 -6.70 4.67
CA PRO A 40 -13.58 -7.68 5.74
C PRO A 40 -13.93 -9.06 5.18
N PRO A 41 -13.58 -10.15 5.90
CA PRO A 41 -13.93 -11.50 5.47
C PRO A 41 -15.45 -11.61 5.31
N ASP A 42 -15.88 -12.17 4.18
CA ASP A 42 -17.30 -12.39 3.91
C ASP A 42 -17.79 -13.58 4.76
N PRO A 43 -18.78 -13.39 5.65
CA PRO A 43 -19.30 -14.47 6.49
C PRO A 43 -19.93 -15.61 5.70
N PHE A 44 -20.22 -15.43 4.42
CA PHE A 44 -20.75 -16.44 3.51
C PHE A 44 -19.71 -17.03 2.57
N ALA A 45 -18.46 -16.54 2.58
CA ALA A 45 -17.39 -17.13 1.81
C ALA A 45 -16.93 -18.46 2.41
N ILE A 46 -16.63 -19.43 1.55
CA ILE A 46 -16.03 -20.69 1.97
C ILE A 46 -14.56 -20.42 2.30
N GLY A 47 -14.24 -20.30 3.59
CA GLY A 47 -12.90 -20.03 4.11
C GLY A 47 -12.66 -18.56 4.47
N ASP A 48 -11.57 -18.28 5.20
CA ASP A 48 -11.11 -16.93 5.56
C ASP A 48 -10.57 -16.19 4.32
N CYS A 49 -11.48 -15.87 3.40
CA CYS A 49 -11.17 -15.25 2.12
C CYS A 49 -11.29 -13.73 2.25
N PHE A 50 -10.15 -13.05 2.26
CA PHE A 50 -10.11 -11.62 1.99
C PHE A 50 -10.39 -11.38 0.51
N ILE A 51 -11.27 -10.43 0.22
CA ILE A 51 -11.44 -9.93 -1.13
C ILE A 51 -10.33 -8.91 -1.37
N TRP A 52 -9.32 -9.38 -2.09
CA TRP A 52 -8.18 -8.57 -2.48
C TRP A 52 -8.55 -7.74 -3.70
N ALA A 53 -8.71 -6.44 -3.50
CA ALA A 53 -8.85 -5.49 -4.60
C ALA A 53 -10.10 -5.73 -5.49
N SER A 54 -10.13 -5.13 -6.69
CA SER A 54 -11.13 -5.40 -7.73
C SER A 54 -10.90 -6.72 -8.48
N LEU A 55 -10.08 -7.62 -7.95
CA LEU A 55 -9.86 -8.92 -8.57
C LEU A 55 -11.15 -9.74 -8.55
N HIS A 56 -11.36 -10.54 -9.59
CA HIS A 56 -12.52 -11.43 -9.68
C HIS A 56 -12.64 -12.27 -8.39
N PRO A 57 -13.84 -12.50 -7.82
CA PRO A 57 -14.06 -13.26 -6.58
C PRO A 57 -13.50 -14.70 -6.56
N LEU A 58 -13.01 -15.19 -7.71
CA LEU A 58 -12.33 -16.48 -7.85
C LEU A 58 -10.80 -16.37 -7.70
N HIS A 59 -10.26 -15.18 -7.45
CA HIS A 59 -8.87 -14.99 -7.03
C HIS A 59 -8.81 -15.05 -5.52
N TRP A 60 -8.68 -16.28 -5.04
CA TRP A 60 -8.61 -16.56 -3.62
C TRP A 60 -7.29 -16.03 -3.06
N HIS A 61 -7.26 -15.71 -1.77
CA HIS A 61 -6.09 -15.20 -1.04
C HIS A 61 -4.79 -15.99 -1.29
N TRP A 62 -4.87 -17.32 -1.46
CA TRP A 62 -3.72 -18.19 -1.75
C TRP A 62 -3.13 -18.01 -3.16
N ALA A 63 -3.80 -17.28 -4.05
CA ALA A 63 -3.30 -16.95 -5.37
C ALA A 63 -2.51 -15.63 -5.42
N ILE A 64 -2.59 -14.80 -4.37
CA ILE A 64 -1.84 -13.55 -4.27
C ILE A 64 -0.43 -13.84 -3.79
N VAL A 65 0.57 -13.37 -4.53
CA VAL A 65 1.99 -13.59 -4.22
C VAL A 65 2.73 -12.32 -3.82
N ALA A 66 2.20 -11.15 -4.17
CA ALA A 66 2.75 -9.87 -3.76
C ALA A 66 1.68 -8.78 -3.75
N TYR A 67 1.88 -7.76 -2.92
CA TYR A 67 1.04 -6.57 -2.88
C TYR A 67 1.87 -5.32 -2.59
N ARG A 68 1.33 -4.15 -2.89
CA ARG A 68 1.87 -2.85 -2.50
C ARG A 68 0.74 -1.94 -2.05
N ARG A 69 1.03 -1.12 -1.04
CA ARG A 69 0.06 -0.21 -0.40
C ARG A 69 0.05 1.13 -1.12
N LEU A 70 -1.11 1.78 -1.19
CA LEU A 70 -1.19 3.14 -1.69
C LEU A 70 -0.47 4.07 -0.70
N ARG A 71 0.44 4.93 -1.17
CA ARG A 71 1.04 5.99 -0.37
C ARG A 71 0.00 7.10 -0.19
N PRO A 72 -0.40 7.44 1.04
CA PRO A 72 -1.29 8.57 1.26
C PRO A 72 -0.64 9.85 0.74
N LYS A 73 -1.38 10.68 0.00
CA LYS A 73 -0.87 11.98 -0.51
C LYS A 73 -0.24 12.85 0.58
N ALA A 74 -0.77 12.80 1.81
CA ALA A 74 -0.21 13.52 2.95
C ALA A 74 1.21 13.04 3.32
N LEU A 75 1.50 11.74 3.17
CA LEU A 75 2.85 11.20 3.40
C LEU A 75 3.80 11.64 2.28
N GLN A 76 3.32 11.69 1.04
CA GLN A 76 4.08 12.23 -0.09
C GLN A 76 4.48 13.70 0.16
N ASN A 77 3.50 14.52 0.54
CA ASN A 77 3.74 15.94 0.84
C ASN A 77 4.71 16.14 2.02
N LEU A 78 4.69 15.26 3.02
CA LEU A 78 5.63 15.29 4.14
C LEU A 78 7.05 14.95 3.71
N ILE A 79 7.22 13.94 2.85
CA ILE A 79 8.51 13.59 2.25
C ILE A 79 9.04 14.77 1.44
N ASP A 80 8.21 15.32 0.54
CA ASP A 80 8.57 16.46 -0.28
C ASP A 80 8.98 17.67 0.58
N LEU A 81 8.28 17.92 1.68
CA LEU A 81 8.59 19.02 2.59
C LEU A 81 9.93 18.81 3.29
N VAL A 82 10.24 17.58 3.73
CA VAL A 82 11.52 17.27 4.38
C VAL A 82 12.68 17.34 3.39
N GLU A 83 12.53 16.80 2.19
CA GLU A 83 13.57 16.81 1.16
C GLU A 83 13.86 18.21 0.61
N ASN A 84 12.87 19.12 0.63
CA ASN A 84 12.99 20.49 0.16
C ASN A 84 13.05 21.54 1.28
N LEU A 85 13.30 21.13 2.53
CA LEU A 85 13.47 22.07 3.64
C LEU A 85 14.67 22.99 3.33
N PRO A 86 14.49 24.32 3.34
CA PRO A 86 15.60 25.24 3.17
C PRO A 86 16.61 25.05 4.31
N VAL A 87 17.89 24.93 3.96
CA VAL A 87 18.99 24.83 4.93
C VAL A 87 18.93 26.06 5.84
N PRO A 88 18.92 25.90 7.17
CA PRO A 88 18.94 27.03 8.09
C PRO A 88 20.15 27.91 7.77
N GLN A 89 19.90 29.17 7.41
CA GLN A 89 20.98 30.14 7.30
C GLN A 89 21.50 30.41 8.71
N GLU A 90 22.80 30.16 8.94
CA GLU A 90 23.47 30.58 10.16
C GLU A 90 23.24 32.08 10.32
N MET A 91 22.52 32.47 11.37
CA MET A 91 22.39 33.88 11.71
C MET A 91 23.77 34.34 12.17
N GLU A 92 24.44 35.18 11.38
CA GLU A 92 25.67 35.85 11.80
C GLU A 92 25.42 36.50 13.17
N PRO A 93 26.25 36.24 14.18
CA PRO A 93 26.11 36.92 15.47
C PRO A 93 26.29 38.41 15.22
N ALA A 94 25.28 39.19 15.58
CA ALA A 94 25.34 40.65 15.54
C ALA A 94 26.55 41.10 16.37
N HIS A 95 27.62 41.50 15.69
CA HIS A 95 28.76 42.16 16.32
C HIS A 95 28.32 43.58 16.68
N GLY A 96 28.14 43.81 17.98
CA GLY A 96 27.98 45.13 18.59
C GLY A 96 29.30 45.84 18.81
#